data_AF-A0A7V9ZIC9-F1
#
_entry.id   AF-A0A7V9ZIC9-F1
#
_cell.length_a   1.000
_cell.length_b   1.000
_cell.length_c   1.000
_cell.angle_alpha   90.00
_cell.angle_beta   90.00
_cell.angle_gamma   90.00
#
_symmetry.space_group_name_H-M   'P 1'
#
loop_
_entity.id
_entity.type
_entity.pdbx_description
1 polymer ?
#
loop_
_entity_poly.entity_id
_entity_poly.type
_entity_poly.pdbx_seq_one_letter_code
_entity_poly.pdbx_strand_id
1 'polypeptide(L)'
;MNNLRSRPSNQASSGRRPRRRGPAPDVEDLDIPAKRARTRSKGGDVNWLFFGSGSARLLPRLLADRRAGPVFLSSIRPSPAGAPAAADIYPLTGRARLSYRRAAELLVTQTGWTLHQFRHSALTHLAEDNVQLPLLMAKSRHRSLRTLQRYARPGPDAVAALTTAHDPARRRGRASQARSQPVGERGHVDAGVAGR
;
A
#
# COMPACT_ATOMS: atom_id res chain seq x y z
N MET A 1 -1.73 11.27 -51.62
CA MET A 1 -1.17 10.51 -50.48
C MET A 1 -2.06 10.68 -49.26
N ASN A 2 -2.51 9.55 -48.70
CA ASN A 2 -3.24 9.44 -47.44
C ASN A 2 -2.41 9.95 -46.26
N ASN A 3 -3.04 10.61 -45.30
CA ASN A 3 -2.83 10.21 -43.91
C ASN A 3 -4.04 10.53 -43.02
N LEU A 4 -4.78 9.47 -42.70
CA LEU A 4 -5.74 9.41 -41.62
C LEU A 4 -5.00 9.65 -40.29
N ARG A 5 -5.48 10.61 -39.49
CA ARG A 5 -5.40 10.51 -38.02
C ARG A 5 -6.77 10.78 -37.45
N SER A 6 -7.56 9.71 -37.41
CA SER A 6 -8.75 9.58 -36.59
C SER A 6 -8.40 9.93 -35.14
N ARG A 7 -8.90 11.05 -34.67
CA ARG A 7 -8.98 11.35 -33.23
C ARG A 7 -10.08 10.45 -32.66
N PRO A 8 -9.83 9.64 -31.62
CA PRO A 8 -10.91 8.89 -31.00
C PRO A 8 -11.84 9.87 -30.26
N SER A 9 -13.06 9.94 -30.77
CA SER A 9 -14.23 10.59 -30.20
C SER A 9 -14.47 10.03 -28.79
N ASN A 10 -14.13 10.82 -27.76
CA ASN A 10 -14.45 10.48 -26.37
C ASN A 10 -15.96 10.70 -26.17
N GLN A 11 -16.75 9.69 -26.56
CA GLN A 11 -18.17 9.63 -26.22
C GLN A 11 -18.27 9.52 -24.71
N ALA A 12 -18.51 10.65 -24.05
CA ALA A 12 -18.92 10.72 -22.67
C ALA A 12 -20.29 10.03 -22.56
N SER A 13 -20.26 8.72 -22.29
CA SER A 13 -21.43 7.97 -21.87
C SER A 13 -21.94 8.57 -20.57
N SER A 14 -23.00 9.38 -20.71
CA SER A 14 -23.86 9.90 -19.67
C SER A 14 -24.45 8.74 -18.85
N GLY A 15 -23.67 8.23 -17.90
CA GLY A 15 -24.12 7.30 -16.89
C GLY A 15 -24.53 8.10 -15.66
N ARG A 16 -25.83 8.07 -15.31
CA ARG A 16 -26.41 8.58 -14.06
C ARG A 16 -25.41 8.52 -12.91
N ARG A 17 -25.05 9.68 -12.35
CA ARG A 17 -24.17 9.76 -11.17
C ARG A 17 -24.82 8.96 -10.02
N PRO A 18 -24.22 7.85 -9.55
CA PRO A 18 -24.80 7.12 -8.43
C PRO A 18 -24.77 8.02 -7.21
N ARG A 19 -25.93 8.16 -6.56
CA ARG A 19 -26.08 8.90 -5.31
C ARG A 19 -25.04 8.38 -4.30
N ARG A 20 -24.46 9.34 -3.57
CA ARG A 20 -23.44 9.23 -2.51
C ARG A 20 -23.24 7.79 -1.99
N ARG A 21 -22.23 7.09 -2.51
CA ARG A 21 -21.74 5.83 -1.92
C ARG A 21 -20.90 6.17 -0.68
N GLY A 22 -21.05 5.38 0.39
CA GLY A 22 -20.31 5.57 1.64
C GLY A 22 -18.78 5.49 1.46
N PRO A 23 -17.98 5.86 2.48
CA PRO A 23 -16.52 5.91 2.39
C PRO A 23 -15.83 4.53 2.31
N ALA A 24 -16.58 3.44 2.50
CA ALA A 24 -16.06 2.08 2.45
C ALA A 24 -16.28 1.48 1.05
N PRO A 25 -15.31 0.71 0.51
CA PRO A 25 -15.45 0.06 -0.79
C PRO A 25 -16.57 -0.98 -0.80
N ASP A 26 -17.09 -1.26 -1.99
CA ASP A 26 -17.95 -2.41 -2.26
C ASP A 26 -17.09 -3.61 -2.70
N VAL A 27 -17.69 -4.80 -2.77
CA VAL A 27 -16.96 -6.01 -3.16
C VAL A 27 -16.38 -5.88 -4.57
N GLU A 28 -17.12 -5.27 -5.49
CA GLU A 28 -16.68 -5.00 -6.86
C GLU A 28 -15.51 -4.00 -6.98
N ASP A 29 -15.17 -3.32 -5.89
CA ASP A 29 -14.05 -2.40 -5.80
C ASP A 29 -12.77 -3.08 -5.29
N LEU A 30 -12.86 -4.33 -4.83
CA LEU A 30 -11.73 -5.08 -4.28
C LEU A 30 -10.93 -5.80 -5.38
N ASP A 31 -9.62 -5.62 -5.32
CA ASP A 31 -8.63 -6.39 -6.05
C ASP A 31 -7.76 -7.09 -4.99
N ILE A 32 -8.23 -8.26 -4.54
CA ILE A 32 -7.59 -9.04 -3.47
C ILE A 32 -6.17 -9.51 -3.87
N PRO A 33 -5.93 -10.01 -5.09
CA PRO A 33 -4.57 -10.40 -5.52
C PRO A 33 -3.58 -9.23 -5.49
N ALA A 34 -3.98 -8.05 -5.96
CA ALA A 34 -3.14 -6.86 -5.90
C ALA A 34 -3.21 -6.11 -4.55
N LYS A 35 -3.92 -6.68 -3.57
CA LYS A 35 -4.09 -6.18 -2.20
C LYS A 35 -4.53 -4.72 -2.13
N ARG A 36 -5.47 -4.35 -2.98
CA ARG A 36 -5.97 -2.98 -3.09
C ARG A 36 -7.48 -2.91 -3.26
N ALA A 37 -8.04 -1.76 -2.92
CA ALA A 37 -9.45 -1.46 -3.10
C ALA A 37 -9.60 -0.07 -3.73
N ARG A 38 -10.52 0.07 -4.69
CA ARG A 38 -10.93 1.39 -5.19
C ARG A 38 -11.77 2.09 -4.13
N THR A 39 -11.48 3.37 -3.92
CA THR A 39 -12.21 4.24 -3.01
C THR A 39 -12.50 5.55 -3.75
N ARG A 40 -13.61 6.20 -3.43
CA ARG A 40 -13.96 7.50 -4.03
C ARG A 40 -13.86 8.59 -2.98
N SER A 41 -13.14 9.67 -3.30
CA SER A 41 -13.06 10.85 -2.44
C SER A 41 -14.35 11.67 -2.52
N LYS A 42 -14.54 12.57 -1.56
CA LYS A 42 -15.52 13.65 -1.64
C LYS A 42 -15.09 14.60 -2.77
N GLY A 43 -15.60 14.37 -3.98
CA GLY A 43 -15.17 15.05 -5.21
C GLY A 43 -15.26 14.16 -6.45
N GLY A 44 -15.29 12.84 -6.25
CA GLY A 44 -15.39 11.86 -7.34
C GLY A 44 -14.05 11.25 -7.73
N ASP A 45 -12.93 11.73 -7.17
CA ASP A 45 -11.61 11.18 -7.48
C ASP A 45 -11.49 9.75 -7.00
N VAL A 46 -11.00 8.90 -7.89
CA VAL A 46 -10.70 7.51 -7.58
C VAL A 46 -9.34 7.44 -6.90
N ASN A 47 -9.33 6.85 -5.71
CA ASN A 47 -8.14 6.62 -4.92
C ASN A 47 -8.01 5.12 -4.62
N TRP A 48 -6.78 4.64 -4.55
CA TRP A 48 -6.52 3.27 -4.12
C TRP A 48 -6.24 3.22 -2.61
N LEU A 49 -6.83 2.23 -1.95
CA LEU A 49 -6.49 1.82 -0.60
C LEU A 49 -5.72 0.50 -0.69
N PHE A 50 -4.52 0.45 -0.12
CA PHE A 50 -3.68 -0.75 -0.09
C PHE A 50 -3.72 -1.40 1.28
N PHE A 51 -3.91 -2.71 1.31
CA PHE A 51 -3.98 -3.53 2.53
C PHE A 51 -2.90 -4.62 2.55
N GLY A 52 -2.59 -5.13 3.74
CA GLY A 52 -1.56 -6.15 3.92
C GLY A 52 -2.05 -7.56 3.59
N SER A 53 -1.11 -8.50 3.51
CA SER A 53 -1.41 -9.93 3.26
C SER A 53 -2.37 -10.52 4.30
N GLY A 54 -2.29 -10.08 5.57
CA GLY A 54 -3.22 -10.51 6.62
C GLY A 54 -4.68 -10.18 6.29
N SER A 55 -4.95 -8.92 5.92
CA SER A 55 -6.29 -8.51 5.49
C SER A 55 -6.72 -9.24 4.21
N ALA A 56 -5.82 -9.40 3.23
CA ALA A 56 -6.11 -10.13 2.00
C ALA A 56 -6.56 -11.57 2.25
N ARG A 57 -5.96 -12.26 3.25
CA ARG A 57 -6.35 -13.62 3.65
C ARG A 57 -7.71 -13.69 4.36
N LEU A 58 -8.08 -12.64 5.10
CA LEU A 58 -9.34 -12.60 5.86
C LEU A 58 -10.53 -12.16 5.00
N LEU A 59 -10.29 -11.38 3.94
CA LEU A 59 -11.35 -10.87 3.08
C LEU A 59 -12.24 -11.98 2.48
N PRO A 60 -11.72 -13.06 1.86
CA PRO A 60 -12.58 -14.12 1.33
C PRO A 60 -13.52 -14.73 2.38
N ARG A 61 -13.03 -14.91 3.61
CA ARG A 61 -13.84 -15.43 4.74
C ARG A 61 -14.93 -14.45 5.15
N LEU A 62 -14.61 -13.16 5.21
CA LEU A 62 -15.59 -12.09 5.48
C LEU A 62 -16.65 -11.99 4.38
N LEU A 63 -16.25 -12.17 3.13
CA LEU A 63 -17.12 -11.98 1.98
C LEU A 63 -18.12 -13.12 1.80
N ALA A 64 -17.79 -14.35 2.19
CA ALA A 64 -18.68 -15.53 2.08
C ALA A 64 -19.35 -15.62 0.69
N ASP A 65 -18.52 -15.68 -0.36
CA ASP A 65 -18.91 -15.75 -1.78
C ASP A 65 -19.69 -14.58 -2.36
N ARG A 66 -19.95 -13.51 -1.58
CA ARG A 66 -20.56 -12.29 -2.11
C ARG A 66 -19.65 -11.70 -3.18
N ARG A 67 -20.26 -11.33 -4.32
CA ARG A 67 -19.58 -10.72 -5.47
C ARG A 67 -19.87 -9.23 -5.65
N ALA A 68 -20.84 -8.68 -4.90
CA ALA A 68 -21.26 -7.29 -5.02
C ALA A 68 -21.77 -6.73 -3.69
N GLY A 69 -21.78 -5.40 -3.59
CA GLY A 69 -22.38 -4.66 -2.47
C GLY A 69 -21.41 -4.38 -1.32
N PRO A 70 -21.91 -3.93 -0.15
CA PRO A 70 -21.04 -3.43 0.90
C PRO A 70 -20.11 -4.50 1.49
N VAL A 71 -18.81 -4.23 1.58
CA VAL A 71 -17.84 -5.17 2.16
C VAL A 71 -18.17 -5.50 3.62
N PHE A 72 -18.50 -4.49 4.43
CA PHE A 72 -18.88 -4.67 5.82
C PHE A 72 -20.39 -4.48 5.98
N LEU A 73 -21.07 -5.48 6.55
CA LEU A 73 -22.49 -5.42 6.86
C LEU A 73 -22.73 -5.34 8.36
N SER A 74 -23.82 -4.69 8.75
CA SER A 74 -24.35 -4.79 10.11
C SER A 74 -24.84 -6.22 10.39
N SER A 75 -24.76 -6.64 11.65
CA SER A 75 -25.34 -7.92 12.09
C SER A 75 -26.87 -7.89 12.06
N ILE A 76 -27.47 -6.73 12.32
CA ILE A 76 -28.91 -6.49 12.42
C ILE A 76 -29.42 -5.78 11.15
N ARG A 77 -30.63 -6.12 10.71
CA ARG A 77 -31.32 -5.41 9.62
C ARG A 77 -31.72 -4.00 10.06
N PRO A 78 -31.61 -2.98 9.19
CA PRO A 78 -32.10 -1.66 9.51
C PRO A 78 -33.62 -1.67 9.72
N SER A 79 -34.11 -0.84 10.64
CA SER A 79 -35.55 -0.59 10.79
C SER A 79 -36.10 0.11 9.54
N PRO A 80 -37.35 -0.21 9.10
CA PRO A 80 -37.97 0.46 7.95
C PRO A 80 -38.01 1.99 8.05
N ALA A 81 -38.19 2.52 9.27
CA ALA A 81 -38.26 3.96 9.53
C ALA A 81 -36.91 4.70 9.35
N GLY A 82 -35.80 3.95 9.26
CA GLY A 82 -34.43 4.49 9.14
C GLY A 82 -33.61 3.76 8.08
N ALA A 83 -34.26 3.24 7.03
CA ALA A 83 -33.60 2.46 6.00
C ALA A 83 -32.52 3.29 5.28
N PRO A 84 -31.27 2.79 5.20
CA PRO A 84 -30.22 3.40 4.40
C PRO A 84 -30.60 3.48 2.92
N ALA A 85 -29.79 4.20 2.14
CA ALA A 85 -29.91 4.18 0.69
C ALA A 85 -29.84 2.73 0.18
N ALA A 86 -30.61 2.42 -0.88
CA ALA A 86 -30.66 1.06 -1.44
C ALA A 86 -29.27 0.50 -1.81
N ALA A 87 -28.33 1.36 -2.22
CA ALA A 87 -26.94 0.99 -2.53
C ALA A 87 -26.13 0.53 -1.29
N ASP A 88 -26.58 0.88 -0.08
CA ASP A 88 -25.99 0.46 1.18
C ASP A 88 -26.72 -0.75 1.78
N ILE A 89 -27.63 -1.40 1.05
CA ILE A 89 -28.32 -2.61 1.50
C ILE A 89 -27.87 -3.78 0.62
N TYR A 90 -27.47 -4.89 1.24
CA TYR A 90 -27.18 -6.11 0.50
C TYR A 90 -28.50 -6.83 0.13
N PRO A 91 -28.79 -7.04 -1.18
CA PRO A 91 -30.12 -7.47 -1.63
C PRO A 91 -30.59 -8.81 -1.05
N LEU A 92 -29.67 -9.78 -0.91
CA LEU A 92 -30.04 -11.14 -0.49
C LEU A 92 -30.40 -11.24 1.00
N THR A 93 -29.73 -10.48 1.86
CA THR A 93 -29.94 -10.58 3.32
C THR A 93 -30.73 -9.43 3.91
N GLY A 94 -30.88 -8.32 3.18
CA GLY A 94 -31.47 -7.07 3.65
C GLY A 94 -30.61 -6.35 4.71
N ARG A 95 -29.36 -6.78 4.92
CA ARG A 95 -28.45 -6.14 5.88
C ARG A 95 -27.84 -4.89 5.29
N ALA A 96 -27.65 -3.88 6.13
CA ALA A 96 -27.08 -2.59 5.74
C ALA A 96 -25.55 -2.58 5.79
N ARG A 97 -24.93 -1.64 5.08
CA ARG A 97 -23.52 -1.28 5.25
C ARG A 97 -23.27 -0.90 6.69
N LEU A 98 -22.19 -1.44 7.26
CA LEU A 98 -21.72 -1.02 8.57
C LEU A 98 -21.24 0.44 8.51
N SER A 99 -21.86 1.32 9.29
CA SER A 99 -21.44 2.72 9.36
C SER A 99 -20.05 2.85 9.97
N TYR A 100 -19.29 3.87 9.57
CA TYR A 100 -17.95 4.12 10.11
C TYR A 100 -17.98 4.31 11.63
N ARG A 101 -18.96 5.07 12.14
CA ARG A 101 -19.15 5.26 13.59
C ARG A 101 -19.35 3.92 14.30
N ARG A 102 -20.24 3.06 13.79
CA ARG A 102 -20.50 1.76 14.41
C ARG A 102 -19.30 0.83 14.32
N ALA A 103 -18.56 0.85 13.21
CA ALA A 103 -17.31 0.10 13.07
C ALA A 103 -16.26 0.55 14.09
N ALA A 104 -16.14 1.86 14.32
CA ALA A 104 -15.23 2.41 15.32
C ALA A 104 -15.62 2.00 16.76
N GLU A 105 -16.91 2.04 17.09
CA GLU A 105 -17.43 1.57 18.37
C GLU A 105 -17.13 0.08 18.58
N LEU A 106 -17.45 -0.77 17.60
CA LEU A 106 -17.18 -2.22 17.67
C LEU A 106 -15.69 -2.52 17.85
N LEU A 107 -14.81 -1.76 17.18
CA LEU A 107 -13.37 -1.95 17.35
C LEU A 107 -12.94 -1.66 18.79
N VAL A 108 -13.41 -0.56 19.37
CA VAL A 108 -13.12 -0.20 20.76
C VAL A 108 -13.67 -1.25 21.71
N THR A 109 -14.92 -1.69 21.52
CA THR A 109 -15.53 -2.72 22.37
C THR A 109 -14.77 -4.05 22.32
N GLN A 110 -14.19 -4.42 21.17
CA GLN A 110 -13.53 -5.72 20.99
C GLN A 110 -12.04 -5.71 21.33
N THR A 111 -11.38 -4.56 21.29
CA THR A 111 -9.92 -4.47 21.44
C THR A 111 -9.46 -3.52 22.54
N GLY A 112 -10.31 -2.61 23.00
CA GLY A 112 -9.94 -1.49 23.89
C GLY A 112 -9.27 -0.32 23.17
N TRP A 113 -8.98 -0.43 21.87
CA TRP A 113 -8.20 0.56 21.12
C TRP A 113 -9.03 1.25 20.02
N THR A 114 -8.75 2.53 19.81
CA THR A 114 -9.37 3.35 18.77
C THR A 114 -8.67 3.20 17.41
N LEU A 115 -9.40 3.50 16.33
CA LEU A 115 -8.82 3.59 14.98
C LEU A 115 -7.66 4.58 14.90
N HIS A 116 -7.70 5.65 15.70
CA HIS A 116 -6.61 6.63 15.76
C HIS A 116 -5.33 6.02 16.32
N GLN A 117 -5.43 5.21 17.37
CA GLN A 117 -4.28 4.52 17.98
C GLN A 117 -3.70 3.47 17.03
N PHE A 118 -4.52 2.66 16.36
CA PHE A 118 -4.05 1.74 15.32
C PHE A 118 -3.31 2.45 14.20
N ARG A 119 -3.87 3.57 13.72
CA ARG A 119 -3.23 4.38 12.68
C ARG A 119 -1.92 4.99 13.15
N HIS A 120 -1.87 5.46 14.39
CA HIS A 120 -0.67 6.02 14.99
C HIS A 120 0.45 4.98 15.06
N SER A 121 0.18 3.83 15.69
CA SER A 121 1.15 2.72 15.79
C SER A 121 1.63 2.25 14.40
N ALA A 122 0.72 2.09 13.44
CA ALA A 122 1.11 1.68 12.08
C ALA A 122 2.05 2.68 11.39
N LEU A 123 1.87 3.98 11.61
CA LEU A 123 2.76 5.01 11.04
C LEU A 123 4.08 5.13 11.82
N THR A 124 4.07 4.89 13.13
CA THR A 124 5.29 4.83 13.94
C THR A 124 6.17 3.65 13.51
N HIS A 125 5.61 2.44 13.35
CA HIS A 125 6.38 1.29 12.87
C HIS A 125 6.97 1.50 11.48
N LEU A 126 6.21 2.08 10.54
CA LEU A 126 6.77 2.41 9.22
C LEU A 126 7.91 3.43 9.32
N ALA A 127 7.88 4.33 10.30
CA ALA A 127 8.97 5.27 10.51
C ALA A 127 10.20 4.62 11.18
N GLU A 128 9.98 3.70 12.12
CA GLU A 128 11.03 2.87 12.74
C GLU A 128 11.74 2.00 11.69
N ASP A 129 10.98 1.50 10.71
CA ASP A 129 11.49 0.79 9.53
C ASP A 129 12.21 1.71 8.52
N ASN A 130 12.40 3.00 8.87
CA ASN A 130 13.06 4.02 8.04
C ASN A 130 12.40 4.22 6.65
N VAL A 131 11.10 4.01 6.54
CA VAL A 131 10.37 4.31 5.30
C VAL A 131 10.41 5.82 5.05
N GLN A 132 10.65 6.20 3.79
CA GLN A 132 10.82 7.60 3.42
C GLN A 132 9.56 8.44 3.69
N LEU A 133 9.75 9.67 4.15
CA LEU A 133 8.67 10.58 4.55
C LEU A 133 7.58 10.79 3.47
N PRO A 134 7.89 10.93 2.16
CA PRO A 134 6.86 11.02 1.12
C PRO A 134 5.96 9.78 1.03
N LEU A 135 6.51 8.58 1.26
CA LEU A 135 5.73 7.34 1.27
C LEU A 135 4.85 7.24 2.53
N LEU A 136 5.34 7.66 3.69
CA LEU A 136 4.50 7.81 4.89
C LEU A 136 3.36 8.80 4.63
N MET A 137 3.64 9.92 3.96
CA MET A 137 2.63 10.93 3.62
C MET A 137 1.56 10.35 2.70
N ALA A 138 1.96 9.64 1.63
CA ALA A 138 1.06 8.98 0.71
C ALA A 138 0.22 7.88 1.40
N LYS A 139 0.84 7.02 2.20
CA LYS A 139 0.17 5.92 2.92
C LYS A 139 -0.85 6.45 3.93
N SER A 140 -0.49 7.51 4.63
CA SER A 140 -1.36 8.13 5.63
C SER A 140 -2.40 9.06 5.00
N ARG A 141 -2.15 9.64 3.83
CA ARG A 141 -2.96 10.73 3.25
C ARG A 141 -2.92 12.01 4.09
N HIS A 142 -1.82 12.27 4.80
CA HIS A 142 -1.59 13.60 5.35
C HIS A 142 -1.35 14.59 4.20
N ARG A 143 -1.98 15.76 4.26
CA ARG A 143 -1.79 16.83 3.27
C ARG A 143 -0.61 17.76 3.59
N SER A 144 -0.02 17.59 4.77
CA SER A 144 1.06 18.44 5.26
C SER A 144 2.14 17.60 5.94
N LEU A 145 3.39 17.88 5.59
CA LEU A 145 4.55 17.28 6.23
C LEU A 145 4.63 17.64 7.72
N ARG A 146 4.20 18.85 8.10
CA ARG A 146 4.16 19.30 9.50
C ARG A 146 3.39 18.33 10.40
N THR A 147 2.25 17.83 9.92
CA THR A 147 1.42 16.87 10.67
C THR A 147 2.05 15.48 10.77
N LEU A 148 2.99 15.16 9.87
CA LEU A 148 3.64 13.87 9.76
C LEU A 148 5.00 13.82 10.48
N GLN A 149 5.64 14.97 10.72
CA GLN A 149 6.92 15.10 11.44
C GLN A 149 6.95 14.36 12.77
N ARG A 150 5.81 14.21 13.45
CA ARG A 150 5.72 13.45 14.71
C ARG A 150 6.14 11.97 14.58
N TYR A 151 6.06 11.41 13.37
CA TYR A 151 6.50 10.03 13.08
C TYR A 151 7.95 9.99 12.59
N ALA A 152 8.46 11.07 12.01
CA ALA A 152 9.77 11.11 11.37
C ALA A 152 10.91 11.38 12.36
N ARG A 153 11.17 10.43 13.26
CA ARG A 153 12.25 10.52 14.26
C ARG A 153 13.27 9.38 14.04
N PRO A 154 14.22 9.55 13.11
CA PRO A 154 15.25 8.53 12.91
C PRO A 154 16.15 8.43 14.15
N GLY A 155 16.42 7.20 14.60
CA GLY A 155 17.37 6.93 15.68
C GLY A 155 18.83 7.10 15.21
N PRO A 156 19.79 7.19 16.14
CA PRO A 156 21.21 7.34 15.82
C PRO A 156 21.73 6.21 14.93
N ASP A 157 21.29 4.97 15.13
CA ASP A 157 21.70 3.81 14.33
C ASP A 157 21.27 3.93 12.87
N ALA A 158 20.08 4.49 12.61
CA ALA A 158 19.60 4.73 11.26
C ALA A 158 20.45 5.79 10.54
N VAL A 159 20.88 6.83 11.26
CA VAL A 159 21.78 7.86 10.75
C VAL A 159 23.18 7.29 10.49
N ALA A 160 23.69 6.45 11.37
CA ALA A 160 24.97 5.75 11.21
C ALA A 160 24.95 4.81 9.98
N ALA A 161 23.87 4.03 9.82
CA ALA A 161 23.68 3.16 8.66
C ALA A 161 23.58 3.95 7.35
N LEU A 162 22.82 5.06 7.34
CA LEU A 162 22.73 5.96 6.19
C LEU A 162 24.11 6.53 5.82
N THR A 163 24.86 6.98 6.81
CA THR A 163 26.20 7.56 6.64
C THR A 163 27.15 6.50 6.06
N THR A 164 27.17 5.29 6.62
CA THR A 164 27.98 4.17 6.14
C THR A 164 27.62 3.78 4.70
N ALA A 165 26.32 3.79 4.36
CA ALA A 165 25.86 3.45 3.01
C ALA A 165 26.29 4.47 1.95
N HIS A 166 26.41 5.74 2.34
CA HIS A 166 26.80 6.85 1.46
C HIS A 166 28.28 7.24 1.57
N ASP A 167 29.06 6.55 2.41
CA ASP A 167 30.49 6.80 2.54
C ASP A 167 31.21 6.55 1.20
N PRO A 168 31.79 7.58 0.55
CA PRO A 168 32.50 7.42 -0.71
C PRO A 168 33.74 6.51 -0.58
N ALA A 169 34.35 6.38 0.60
CA ALA A 169 35.49 5.51 0.84
C ALA A 169 35.13 4.02 0.68
N ARG A 170 33.87 3.65 0.96
CA ARG A 170 33.34 2.29 0.75
C ARG A 170 33.43 1.84 -0.71
N ARG A 171 33.27 2.75 -1.67
CA ARG A 171 33.42 2.44 -3.11
C ARG A 171 34.90 2.26 -3.51
N ARG A 172 35.82 2.97 -2.87
CA ARG A 172 37.25 2.91 -3.19
C ARG A 172 37.89 1.60 -2.73
N GLY A 173 37.50 1.08 -1.56
CA GLY A 173 38.02 -0.18 -1.01
C GLY A 173 37.72 -1.43 -1.87
N ARG A 174 36.57 -1.46 -2.54
CA ARG A 174 36.20 -2.58 -3.44
C ARG A 174 36.96 -2.54 -4.78
N ALA A 175 37.34 -1.35 -5.24
CA ALA A 175 38.13 -1.16 -6.46
C ALA A 175 39.63 -1.39 -6.22
N SER A 176 40.14 -1.12 -5.00
CA SER A 176 41.54 -1.37 -4.65
C SER A 176 41.83 -2.85 -4.31
N GLN A 177 40.88 -3.59 -3.74
CA GLN A 177 41.06 -5.03 -3.46
C GLN A 177 41.03 -5.92 -4.72
N ALA A 178 40.41 -5.47 -5.82
CA ALA A 178 40.43 -6.19 -7.10
C ALA A 178 41.78 -6.13 -7.83
N ARG A 179 42.74 -5.30 -7.38
CA ARG A 179 44.09 -5.19 -7.95
C ARG A 179 45.15 -6.03 -7.22
N SER A 180 44.76 -6.77 -6.19
CA SER A 180 45.69 -7.50 -5.31
C SER A 180 45.44 -9.01 -5.32
N GLN A 181 45.17 -9.61 -6.49
CA GLN A 181 45.36 -11.05 -6.68
C GLN A 181 46.80 -11.29 -7.18
N PRO A 182 47.64 -12.06 -6.48
CA PRO A 182 48.98 -12.37 -6.96
C PRO A 182 48.88 -13.36 -8.13
N VAL A 183 49.49 -12.99 -9.25
CA VAL A 183 49.75 -13.89 -10.38
C VAL A 183 50.71 -14.97 -9.91
N GLY A 184 50.25 -16.21 -9.91
CA GLY A 184 51.05 -17.38 -9.55
C GLY A 184 52.29 -17.49 -10.44
N GLU A 185 53.43 -17.58 -9.76
CA GLU A 185 54.72 -18.01 -10.29
C GLU A 185 54.55 -19.32 -11.09
N ARG A 186 54.82 -19.26 -12.39
CA ARG A 186 55.17 -20.40 -13.23
C ARG A 186 56.52 -20.11 -13.88
N GLY A 187 57.61 -20.33 -13.13
CA GLY A 187 58.96 -20.50 -13.70
C GLY A 187 59.06 -21.94 -14.22
N HIS A 188 58.99 -22.15 -15.54
CA HIS A 188 60.10 -22.18 -16.49
C HIS A 188 60.95 -23.45 -16.35
N VAL A 189 60.58 -24.46 -17.15
CA VAL A 189 61.43 -25.61 -17.50
C VAL A 189 62.42 -25.14 -18.56
N ASP A 190 63.70 -25.13 -18.21
CA ASP A 190 64.77 -24.75 -19.11
C ASP A 190 65.17 -25.95 -19.97
N ALA A 191 65.10 -25.78 -21.29
CA ALA A 191 65.38 -26.79 -22.28
C ALA A 191 66.66 -26.43 -23.03
N GLY A 192 67.76 -27.10 -22.66
CA GLY A 192 68.83 -27.54 -23.55
C GLY A 192 69.89 -26.52 -23.99
N VAL A 193 71.16 -26.95 -23.99
CA VAL A 193 71.85 -27.47 -25.19
C VAL A 193 73.38 -27.53 -25.00
N ALA A 194 73.93 -28.73 -25.28
CA ALA A 194 75.23 -29.12 -25.87
C ALA A 194 76.60 -28.69 -25.31
N GLY A 195 77.53 -29.65 -25.30
CA GLY A 195 78.95 -29.36 -25.57
C GLY A 195 79.98 -30.43 -25.21
N ARG A 196 80.25 -31.34 -26.17
CA ARG A 196 81.48 -32.14 -26.42
C ARG A 196 81.96 -33.21 -25.43
#